data_AF-A0A6J5FYI4-F1
#
_entry.id   AF-A0A6J5FYI4-F1
#
_cell.length_a   1.000
_cell.length_b   1.000
_cell.length_c   1.000
_cell.angle_alpha   90.00
_cell.angle_beta   90.00
_cell.angle_gamma   90.00
#
_symmetry.space_group_name_H-M   'P 1'
#
loop_
_entity.id
_entity.type
_entity.pdbx_description
1 polymer ?
#
loop_
_entity_poly.entity_id
_entity_poly.type
_entity_poly.pdbx_seq_one_letter_code
_entity_poly.pdbx_strand_id
1 'polypeptide(L)'
;MPADKLGRYMRSPEFLKRANEAVAEAVRDLKSHGIRPVHFDRKTGRIVGVSHDASSGDAACEGRRVPDILKSERKRNGGEE
;
A
#
# COMPACT_ATOMS: atom_id res chain seq x y z
N MET A 1 4.87 11.91 33.58
CA MET A 1 5.32 11.90 32.17
C MET A 1 4.54 12.97 31.42
N PRO A 2 5.15 13.87 30.63
CA PRO A 2 4.38 14.75 29.74
C PRO A 2 3.69 13.86 28.70
N ALA A 3 2.38 14.02 28.54
CA ALA A 3 1.55 13.13 27.73
C ALA A 3 1.98 13.05 26.25
N ASP A 4 2.78 14.01 25.78
CA ASP A 4 3.07 14.21 24.35
C ASP A 4 4.44 13.66 23.89
N LYS A 5 5.18 12.95 24.77
CA LYS A 5 6.50 12.39 24.44
C LYS A 5 6.44 11.36 23.31
N LEU A 6 5.47 10.45 23.36
CA LEU A 6 5.30 9.42 22.35
C LEU A 6 4.93 10.03 20.99
N GLY A 7 3.95 10.95 20.99
CA GLY A 7 3.52 11.65 19.77
C GLY A 7 4.63 12.47 19.12
N ARG A 8 5.55 13.02 19.92
CA ARG A 8 6.74 13.73 19.42
C ARG A 8 7.77 12.77 18.84
N TYR A 9 8.01 11.63 19.50
CA TYR A 9 8.91 10.59 18.97
C TYR A 9 8.39 9.98 17.67
N MET A 10 7.09 9.68 17.55
CA MET A 10 6.48 9.17 16.32
C MET A 10 6.58 10.15 15.13
N ARG A 11 6.70 11.44 15.41
CA ARG A 11 6.92 12.50 14.39
C ARG A 11 8.39 12.83 14.19
N SER A 12 9.29 12.20 14.94
CA SER A 12 10.72 12.47 14.85
C SER A 12 11.30 11.92 13.54
N PRO A 13 12.34 12.57 12.98
CA PRO A 13 13.03 12.07 11.80
C PRO A 13 13.60 10.65 12.00
N GLU A 14 14.05 10.33 13.21
CA GLU A 14 14.61 9.01 13.55
C GLU A 14 13.57 7.91 13.46
N PHE A 15 12.39 8.13 14.02
CA PHE A 15 11.29 7.16 13.93
C PHE A 15 10.86 6.97 12.48
N LEU A 16 10.68 8.07 11.73
CA LEU A 16 10.29 8.00 10.32
C LEU A 16 11.33 7.24 9.48
N LYS A 17 12.63 7.45 9.74
CA LYS A 17 13.70 6.70 9.08
C LYS A 17 13.57 5.20 9.34
N ARG A 18 13.49 4.79 10.61
CA ARG A 18 13.37 3.37 10.98
C ARG A 18 12.10 2.73 10.44
N ALA A 19 10.98 3.45 10.48
CA ALA A 19 9.71 2.97 9.94
C ALA A 19 9.79 2.77 8.41
N ASN A 20 10.37 3.74 7.69
CA ASN A 20 10.55 3.63 6.24
C ASN A 20 11.50 2.49 5.86
N GLU A 21 12.57 2.26 6.62
CA GLU A 21 13.50 1.14 6.42
C GLU A 21 12.78 -0.22 6.59
N ALA A 22 12.01 -0.38 7.67
CA ALA A 22 11.24 -1.60 7.93
C ALA A 22 10.18 -1.85 6.84
N VAL A 23 9.48 -0.80 6.39
CA VAL A 23 8.51 -0.90 5.29
C VAL A 23 9.21 -1.29 3.98
N ALA A 24 10.39 -0.73 3.68
CA ALA A 24 11.14 -1.06 2.49
C ALA A 24 11.63 -2.53 2.48
N GLU A 25 12.02 -3.06 3.63
CA GLU A 25 12.35 -4.47 3.80
C GLU A 25 11.14 -5.38 3.54
N ALA A 26 10.00 -5.10 4.17
CA ALA A 26 8.78 -5.86 3.96
C ALA A 26 8.32 -5.83 2.48
N VAL A 27 8.44 -4.68 1.80
CA VAL A 27 8.10 -4.58 0.37
C VAL A 27 9.06 -5.42 -0.49
N ARG A 28 10.35 -5.49 -0.14
CA ARG A 28 11.32 -6.34 -0.85
C ARG A 28 10.97 -7.83 -0.70
N ASP A 29 10.63 -8.24 0.51
CA ASP A 29 10.23 -9.62 0.80
C ASP A 29 8.96 -10.04 0.03
N LEU A 30 7.93 -9.18 0.04
CA LEU A 30 6.73 -9.38 -0.76
C LEU A 30 7.03 -9.51 -2.25
N LYS A 31 7.95 -8.68 -2.78
CA LYS A 31 8.38 -8.78 -4.18
C LYS A 31 9.10 -10.09 -4.49
N SER A 32 9.95 -10.59 -3.59
CA SER A 32 10.58 -11.92 -3.77
C SER A 32 9.57 -13.06 -3.78
N HIS A 33 8.44 -12.89 -3.09
CA HIS A 33 7.30 -13.81 -3.15
C HIS A 33 6.37 -13.58 -4.35
N GLY A 34 6.76 -12.72 -5.31
CA GLY A 34 5.98 -12.43 -6.51
C GLY A 34 4.79 -11.48 -6.27
N ILE A 35 4.65 -10.93 -5.06
CA ILE A 35 3.60 -9.97 -4.71
C ILE A 35 4.08 -8.58 -5.08
N ARG A 36 3.48 -8.00 -6.12
CA ARG A 36 3.86 -6.67 -6.62
C ARG A 36 3.18 -5.56 -5.82
N PRO A 37 3.92 -4.50 -5.44
CA PRO A 37 3.32 -3.36 -4.77
C PRO A 37 2.39 -2.61 -5.72
N VAL A 38 1.30 -2.11 -5.16
CA VAL A 38 0.31 -1.30 -5.86
C VAL A 38 0.31 0.08 -5.23
N HIS A 39 0.48 1.12 -6.04
CA HIS A 39 0.50 2.49 -5.55
C HIS A 39 -0.92 3.06 -5.51
N PHE A 40 -1.28 3.68 -4.39
CA PHE A 40 -2.57 4.31 -4.17
C PHE A 40 -2.40 5.81 -4.00
N ASP A 41 -3.03 6.58 -4.88
CA ASP A 41 -3.13 8.02 -4.68
C ASP A 41 -4.26 8.32 -3.68
N ARG A 42 -3.85 8.81 -2.50
CA ARG A 42 -4.75 9.20 -1.42
C ARG A 42 -5.68 10.36 -1.79
N LYS A 43 -5.29 11.23 -2.73
CA LYS A 43 -6.12 12.38 -3.14
C LYS A 43 -7.25 11.94 -4.05
N THR A 44 -6.95 11.11 -5.05
CA THR A 44 -7.93 10.66 -6.03
C THR A 44 -8.65 9.37 -5.63
N GLY A 45 -8.11 8.66 -4.64
CA GLY A 45 -8.62 7.36 -4.20
C GLY A 45 -8.42 6.27 -5.24
N ARG A 46 -7.48 6.45 -6.19
CA ARG A 46 -7.24 5.55 -7.32
C ARG A 46 -5.92 4.83 -7.16
N ILE A 47 -5.87 3.63 -7.71
CA ILE A 47 -4.61 2.94 -7.95
C ILE A 47 -3.93 3.57 -9.15
N VAL A 48 -2.64 3.86 -8.98
CA VAL A 48 -1.77 4.41 -10.02
C VAL A 48 -0.78 3.30 -10.41
N GLY A 49 -0.71 2.97 -11.69
CA GLY A 49 0.29 2.05 -12.21
C GLY A 49 1.68 2.69 -12.15
N VAL A 50 2.71 1.91 -11.81
CA VAL A 50 4.10 2.28 -12.12
C VAL A 50 4.34 1.80 -13.53
N SER A 51 4.01 2.64 -14.50
CA SER A 51 4.33 2.44 -15.90
C SER A 51 5.84 2.59 -16.10
N HIS A 52 6.59 1.50 -15.93
CA HIS A 52 7.96 1.44 -16.43
C HIS A 52 8.33 0.14 -17.16
N ASP A 53 7.49 -0.90 -17.12
CA ASP A 53 7.65 -2.07 -17.99
C ASP A 53 6.32 -2.43 -18.63
N ALA A 54 6.19 -2.08 -19.92
CA ALA A 54 5.02 -2.30 -20.77
C ALA A 54 4.71 -3.80 -21.05
N SER A 55 5.37 -4.73 -20.36
CA SER A 55 5.22 -6.18 -20.53
C SER A 55 4.35 -6.85 -19.46
N SER A 56 3.99 -6.15 -18.40
CA SER A 56 3.25 -6.76 -17.29
C SER A 56 1.75 -6.50 -17.48
N GLY A 57 0.92 -7.54 -17.37
CA GLY A 57 -0.54 -7.48 -17.45
C GLY A 57 -1.23 -6.69 -16.33
N ASP A 58 -0.68 -5.55 -15.94
CA ASP A 58 -1.08 -4.69 -14.82
C ASP A 58 -2.30 -3.79 -15.12
N ALA A 59 -2.87 -3.90 -16.33
CA ALA A 59 -4.05 -3.13 -16.73
C ALA A 59 -5.33 -3.42 -15.91
N ALA A 60 -5.35 -4.47 -15.08
CA ALA A 60 -6.58 -4.92 -14.40
C ALA A 60 -7.02 -4.04 -13.20
N CYS A 61 -6.10 -3.34 -12.56
CA CYS A 61 -6.37 -2.55 -11.35
C CYS A 61 -6.09 -1.05 -11.50
N GLU A 62 -5.39 -0.65 -12.55
CA GLU A 62 -5.05 0.75 -12.81
C GLU A 62 -6.30 1.61 -13.01
N GLY A 63 -6.33 2.79 -12.41
CA GLY A 63 -7.45 3.74 -12.50
C GLY A 63 -8.69 3.35 -11.67
N ARG A 64 -8.77 2.12 -11.14
CA ARG A 64 -9.86 1.70 -10.24
C ARG A 64 -9.71 2.33 -8.86
N ARG A 65 -10.85 2.58 -8.21
CA ARG A 65 -10.85 2.99 -6.81
C ARG A 65 -10.66 1.77 -5.91
N VAL A 66 -9.83 1.92 -4.88
CA VAL A 66 -9.59 0.88 -3.86
C VAL A 66 -10.87 0.31 -3.24
N PRO A 67 -11.87 1.12 -2.81
CA PRO A 67 -13.12 0.56 -2.27
C PRO A 67 -13.85 -0.38 -3.24
N ASP A 68 -13.75 -0.14 -4.55
CA ASP A 68 -14.42 -0.98 -5.56
C ASP A 68 -13.67 -2.31 -5.76
N ILE A 69 -12.35 -2.31 -5.55
CA ILE A 69 -11.53 -3.52 -5.55
C ILE A 69 -11.82 -4.37 -4.32
N LEU A 70 -11.81 -3.77 -3.14
CA LEU A 70 -12.09 -4.48 -1.90
C LEU A 70 -13.50 -5.08 -1.90
N LYS A 71 -14.49 -4.37 -2.46
CA LYS A 71 -15.85 -4.88 -2.64
C LYS A 71 -15.90 -6.07 -3.62
N SER A 72 -15.17 -6.01 -4.75
CA SER A 72 -15.20 -7.09 -5.74
C SER A 72 -14.40 -8.32 -5.30
N GLU A 73 -13.35 -8.15 -4.50
CA GLU A 73 -12.64 -9.25 -3.83
C GLU A 73 -13.54 -9.92 -2.77
N ARG A 74 -14.26 -9.14 -1.95
CA ARG A 74 -15.21 -9.67 -0.97
C ARG A 74 -16.32 -10.51 -1.62
N LYS A 75 -16.85 -10.06 -2.76
CA LYS A 75 -17.84 -10.82 -3.55
C LYS A 75 -17.26 -12.10 -4.15
N ARG A 76 -16.02 -12.07 -4.65
CA ARG A 76 -15.34 -13.25 -5.21
C ARG A 76 -15.02 -14.31 -4.16
N ASN A 77 -14.73 -13.88 -2.93
CA ASN A 77 -14.39 -14.78 -1.83
C ASN A 77 -15.62 -15.25 -1.02
N GLY A 78 -16.83 -15.12 -1.56
CA GLY A 78 -18.04 -15.75 -0.97
C GLY A 78 -18.58 -15.07 0.28
N GLY A 79 -18.37 -13.76 0.46
CA GLY A 79 -18.98 -13.02 1.57
C GLY A 79 -20.46 -12.70 1.35
N GLU A 80 -21.31 -13.73 1.35
CA GLU A 80 -22.73 -13.59 1.72
C GLU A 80 -22.82 -13.79 3.25
N GLU A 81 -23.23 -12.74 3.95
CA GLU A 81 -23.96 -12.86 5.22
C GLU A 81 -25.41 -12.44 4.92
#